data_AF-A0A8D2CU57-F1
#
_entry.id   AF-A0A8D2CU57-F1
#
_cell.length_a   1.000
_cell.length_b   1.000
_cell.length_c   1.000
_cell.angle_alpha   90.00
_cell.angle_beta   90.00
_cell.angle_gamma   90.00
#
_symmetry.space_group_name_H-M   'P 1'
#
loop_
_entity.id
_entity.type
_entity.pdbx_description
1 polymer ?
#
loop_
_entity_poly.entity_id
_entity_poly.type
_entity_poly.pdbx_seq_one_letter_code
_entity_poly.pdbx_strand_id
1 'polypeptide(L)'
;MGAFSDMPKMEKHNAKGQVNGLRYGLSSMQGWRVKMEDAYTAVIGLPSGLETWSFFAVYDEYAGSQVAKYCCEHLLHHIPNNQDFKGRISKSYKAEYPRSYGKLS
;
A
#
# COMPACT_ATOMS: atom_id res chain seq x y z
N MET A 1 26.20 -11.97 -21.09
CA MET A 1 26.33 -11.24 -19.81
C MET A 1 25.14 -11.66 -18.94
N GLY A 2 25.40 -12.16 -17.73
CA GLY A 2 24.40 -12.79 -16.87
C GLY A 2 23.59 -11.79 -16.03
N ALA A 3 22.54 -12.29 -15.37
CA ALA A 3 21.60 -11.50 -14.56
C ALA A 3 22.14 -11.04 -13.18
N PHE A 4 23.41 -11.32 -12.89
CA PHE A 4 24.04 -11.07 -11.59
C PHE A 4 25.25 -10.14 -11.72
N SER A 5 25.45 -9.29 -10.71
CA SER A 5 26.64 -8.47 -10.52
C SER A 5 27.78 -9.25 -9.86
N ASP A 6 29.01 -8.77 -10.02
CA ASP A 6 30.19 -9.41 -9.42
C ASP A 6 30.20 -9.37 -7.88
N MET A 7 29.54 -8.38 -7.30
CA MET A 7 29.35 -8.22 -5.86
C MET A 7 27.93 -7.74 -5.56
N PRO A 8 27.36 -8.10 -4.39
CA PRO A 8 26.04 -7.64 -4.01
C PRO A 8 26.08 -6.16 -3.62
N LYS A 9 25.11 -5.38 -4.11
CA LYS A 9 24.87 -4.04 -3.62
C LYS A 9 24.12 -4.11 -2.29
N MET A 10 24.85 -3.79 -1.21
CA MET A 10 24.36 -3.93 0.17
C MET A 10 23.68 -2.67 0.71
N GLU A 11 23.65 -1.57 -0.06
CA GLU A 11 22.97 -0.33 0.32
C GLU A 11 21.51 -0.59 0.67
N LYS A 12 21.06 -0.01 1.79
CA LYS A 12 19.69 -0.15 2.30
C LYS A 12 18.94 1.14 2.11
N HIS A 13 17.79 1.08 1.44
CA HIS A 13 16.83 2.17 1.42
C HIS A 13 15.78 1.90 2.49
N ASN A 14 15.82 2.69 3.57
CA ASN A 14 14.94 2.52 4.71
C ASN A 14 13.88 3.61 4.75
N ALA A 15 12.66 3.26 5.16
CA ALA A 15 11.65 4.22 5.55
C ALA A 15 10.94 3.74 6.82
N LYS A 16 10.36 4.68 7.57
CA LYS A 16 9.62 4.41 8.80
C LYS A 16 8.58 5.49 9.03
N GLY A 17 7.56 5.17 9.81
CA GLY A 17 6.55 6.15 10.20
C GLY A 17 5.68 5.67 11.35
N GLN A 18 4.96 6.62 11.94
CA GLN A 18 4.02 6.37 13.03
C GLN A 18 2.87 7.37 13.00
N VAL A 19 1.64 6.88 12.87
CA VAL A 19 0.40 7.68 12.91
C VAL A 19 -0.74 6.77 13.41
N ASN A 20 -1.71 7.33 14.13
CA ASN A 20 -2.93 6.64 14.58
C ASN A 20 -2.68 5.32 15.34
N GLY A 21 -1.63 5.27 16.17
CA GLY A 21 -1.28 4.08 16.97
C GLY A 21 -0.53 2.98 16.21
N LEU A 22 -0.38 3.10 14.89
CA LEU A 22 0.43 2.21 14.05
C LEU A 22 1.86 2.72 13.94
N ARG A 23 2.83 1.80 13.92
CA ARG A 23 4.24 2.05 13.62
C ARG A 23 4.68 1.11 12.51
N TYR A 24 5.43 1.62 11.53
CA TYR A 24 6.03 0.79 10.49
C TYR A 24 7.51 1.11 10.29
N GLY A 25 8.24 0.13 9.78
CA GLY A 25 9.57 0.26 9.23
C GLY A 25 9.69 -0.64 8.01
N LEU A 26 10.47 -0.22 7.02
CA LEU A 26 10.76 -1.01 5.81
C LEU A 26 12.21 -0.77 5.39
N SER A 27 12.75 -1.74 4.67
CA SER A 27 14.06 -1.66 4.02
C SER A 27 13.97 -2.36 2.67
N SER A 28 14.58 -1.78 1.64
CA SER A 28 14.84 -2.46 0.37
C SER A 28 16.33 -2.48 0.05
N MET A 29 16.76 -3.45 -0.76
CA MET A 29 18.16 -3.67 -1.13
C MET A 29 18.23 -4.38 -2.48
N GLN A 30 19.10 -3.91 -3.38
CA GLN A 30 19.27 -4.51 -4.71
C GLN A 30 19.92 -5.91 -4.66
N GLY A 31 20.90 -6.10 -3.77
CA GLY A 31 21.61 -7.38 -3.66
C GLY A 31 22.41 -7.72 -4.92
N TRP A 32 22.33 -8.97 -5.37
CA TRP A 32 23.12 -9.51 -6.48
C TRP A 32 22.58 -9.18 -7.87
N ARG A 33 21.33 -8.71 -7.99
CA ARG A 33 20.74 -8.39 -9.29
C ARG A 33 21.43 -7.16 -9.89
N VAL A 34 21.51 -7.10 -11.22
CA VAL A 34 22.09 -5.93 -11.92
C VAL A 34 21.23 -4.68 -11.75
N LYS A 35 19.90 -4.83 -11.65
CA LYS A 35 18.92 -3.75 -11.47
C LYS A 35 18.05 -4.04 -10.26
N MET A 36 17.62 -2.96 -9.60
CA MET A 36 16.57 -3.00 -8.58
C MET A 36 15.21 -2.79 -9.26
N GLU A 37 14.35 -3.80 -9.21
CA GLU A 37 13.03 -3.75 -9.86
C GLU A 37 11.89 -3.64 -8.86
N ASP A 38 12.11 -3.95 -7.58
CA ASP A 38 11.10 -3.84 -6.55
C ASP A 38 10.70 -2.38 -6.27
N ALA A 39 9.44 -2.20 -5.88
CA ALA A 39 8.89 -0.96 -5.35
C ALA A 39 8.06 -1.23 -4.09
N TYR A 40 7.66 -0.17 -3.38
CA TYR A 40 6.81 -0.30 -2.19
C TYR A 40 5.95 0.95 -1.97
N THR A 41 4.76 0.76 -1.39
CA THR A 41 3.90 1.85 -0.91
C THR A 41 3.73 1.70 0.60
N ALA A 42 3.90 2.80 1.34
CA ALA A 42 3.65 2.85 2.78
C ALA A 42 2.95 4.15 3.15
N VAL A 43 1.63 4.10 3.30
CA VAL A 43 0.78 5.25 3.60
C VAL A 43 -0.03 4.97 4.86
N ILE A 44 0.06 5.86 5.84
CA ILE A 44 -0.79 5.84 7.03
C ILE A 44 -1.76 7.02 6.94
N GLY A 45 -3.06 6.77 7.12
CA GLY A 45 -4.11 7.77 6.97
C GLY A 45 -4.45 8.01 5.52
N LEU A 46 -5.42 7.25 5.00
CA LEU A 46 -5.88 7.41 3.62
C LEU A 46 -6.80 8.64 3.47
N PRO A 47 -6.80 9.31 2.31
CA PRO A 47 -7.69 10.45 2.07
C PRO A 47 -9.15 10.00 1.87
N SER A 48 -10.05 10.99 1.74
CA SER A 48 -11.46 10.79 1.35
C SER A 48 -12.30 10.01 2.36
N GLY A 49 -12.17 10.31 3.66
CA GLY A 49 -12.97 9.69 4.72
C GLY A 49 -12.43 8.34 5.19
N LEU A 50 -11.18 8.01 4.84
CA LEU A 50 -10.50 6.77 5.21
C LEU A 50 -9.28 7.07 6.11
N GLU A 51 -9.32 8.16 6.89
CA GLU A 51 -8.19 8.66 7.67
C GLU A 51 -7.74 7.69 8.77
N THR A 52 -8.62 6.76 9.16
CA THR A 52 -8.30 5.66 10.11
C THR A 52 -7.68 4.44 9.44
N TRP A 53 -7.64 4.40 8.11
CA TRP A 53 -7.10 3.30 7.33
C TRP A 53 -5.63 3.55 6.97
N SER A 54 -4.91 2.46 6.72
CA SER A 54 -3.52 2.47 6.26
C SER A 54 -3.36 1.49 5.10
N PHE A 55 -2.39 1.77 4.22
CA PHE A 55 -2.08 0.91 3.08
C PHE A 55 -0.57 0.67 2.99
N PHE A 56 -0.20 -0.60 2.93
CA PHE A 56 1.17 -1.06 2.76
C PHE A 56 1.21 -2.10 1.66
N ALA A 57 2.16 -1.99 0.74
CA ALA A 57 2.33 -2.92 -0.36
C ALA A 57 3.81 -3.04 -0.78
N VAL A 58 4.20 -4.23 -1.22
CA VAL A 58 5.48 -4.53 -1.85
C VAL A 58 5.20 -5.05 -3.25
N TYR A 59 5.93 -4.57 -4.24
CA TYR A 59 5.79 -4.93 -5.63
C TYR A 59 7.10 -5.56 -6.08
N ASP A 60 7.10 -6.88 -6.27
CA ASP A 60 8.23 -7.64 -6.80
C ASP A 60 8.01 -7.80 -8.31
N GLU A 61 9.00 -7.39 -9.10
CA GLU A 61 8.91 -7.45 -10.55
C GLU A 61 10.00 -8.26 -11.22
N TYR A 62 9.62 -8.71 -12.41
CA TYR A 62 10.46 -9.46 -13.31
C TYR A 62 10.34 -8.86 -14.72
N ALA A 63 11.50 -8.70 -15.37
CA ALA A 63 11.65 -8.19 -16.73
C ALA A 63 11.43 -6.67 -16.89
N GLY A 64 11.77 -5.90 -15.85
CA GLY A 64 11.67 -4.44 -15.83
C GLY A 64 10.96 -3.94 -14.58
N SER A 65 11.16 -2.68 -14.22
CA SER A 65 10.57 -2.09 -13.00
C SER A 65 9.30 -1.27 -13.27
N GLN A 66 8.79 -1.28 -14.50
CA GLN A 66 7.83 -0.25 -14.95
C GLN A 66 6.44 -0.47 -14.36
N VAL A 67 6.01 -1.72 -14.25
CA VAL A 67 4.69 -2.04 -13.70
C VAL A 67 4.73 -1.98 -12.17
N ALA A 68 5.86 -2.29 -11.52
CA ALA A 68 6.08 -2.15 -10.08
C ALA A 68 5.94 -0.69 -9.67
N LYS A 69 6.64 0.20 -10.41
CA LYS A 69 6.59 1.65 -10.20
C LYS A 69 5.18 2.19 -10.43
N TYR A 70 4.53 1.78 -11.51
CA TYR A 70 3.16 2.20 -11.79
C TYR A 70 2.19 1.77 -10.68
N CYS A 71 2.27 0.51 -10.23
CA CYS A 71 1.43 0.01 -9.15
C CYS A 71 1.71 0.73 -7.82
N CYS A 72 2.98 0.99 -7.51
CA CYS A 72 3.39 1.73 -6.32
C CYS A 72 2.78 3.14 -6.25
N GLU A 73 2.66 3.82 -7.38
CA GLU A 73 2.13 5.18 -7.47
C GLU A 73 0.60 5.24 -7.58
N HIS A 74 -0.01 4.27 -8.27
CA HIS A 74 -1.41 4.39 -8.69
C HIS A 74 -2.36 3.35 -8.08
N LEU A 75 -1.88 2.22 -7.57
CA LEU A 75 -2.77 1.15 -7.09
C LEU A 75 -3.65 1.64 -5.93
N LEU A 76 -3.05 2.38 -4.98
CA LEU A 76 -3.78 2.98 -3.87
C LEU A 76 -4.79 4.03 -4.32
N HIS A 77 -4.61 4.67 -5.48
CA HIS A 77 -5.61 5.56 -6.04
C HIS A 77 -6.75 4.78 -6.72
N HIS A 78 -6.43 3.70 -7.43
CA HIS A 78 -7.43 2.91 -8.17
C HIS A 78 -8.39 2.13 -7.25
N ILE A 79 -7.88 1.53 -6.17
CA ILE A 79 -8.70 0.70 -5.25
C ILE A 79 -9.89 1.48 -4.66
N PRO A 80 -9.70 2.60 -3.92
CA PRO A 80 -10.80 3.32 -3.28
C PRO A 80 -11.66 4.09 -4.27
N ASN A 81 -11.15 4.38 -5.48
CA ASN A 81 -11.92 5.08 -6.49
C ASN A 81 -12.86 4.21 -7.32
N ASN A 82 -12.74 2.88 -7.22
CA ASN A 82 -13.69 1.92 -7.79
C ASN A 82 -15.09 2.07 -7.14
N GLN A 83 -16.14 2.00 -7.96
CA GLN A 83 -17.54 1.94 -7.53
C GLN A 83 -17.83 0.78 -6.56
N ASP A 84 -17.23 -0.39 -6.76
CA ASP A 84 -17.41 -1.53 -5.85
C ASP A 84 -16.90 -1.24 -4.45
N PHE A 85 -15.73 -0.61 -4.36
CA PHE A 85 -15.13 -0.24 -3.09
C PHE A 85 -16.01 0.79 -2.37
N LYS A 86 -16.39 1.88 -3.06
CA LYS A 86 -17.31 2.91 -2.53
C LYS A 86 -18.66 2.33 -2.11
N GLY A 87 -19.21 1.41 -2.90
CA GLY A 87 -20.45 0.71 -2.61
C GLY A 87 -20.37 -0.18 -1.38
N ARG A 88 -19.23 -0.84 -1.13
CA ARG A 88 -19.03 -1.67 0.08
C ARG A 88 -18.82 -0.82 1.33
N ILE A 89 -18.03 0.25 1.24
CA ILE A 89 -17.79 1.16 2.37
C ILE A 89 -19.11 1.80 2.81
N SER A 90 -19.91 2.34 1.88
CA SER A 90 -21.21 2.94 2.20
C SER A 90 -22.21 1.95 2.81
N LYS A 91 -22.23 0.69 2.35
CA LYS A 91 -23.04 -0.37 2.96
C LYS A 91 -22.57 -0.72 4.37
N SER A 92 -21.27 -0.74 4.63
CA SER A 92 -20.70 -1.00 5.95
C SER A 92 -21.14 0.06 6.96
N TYR A 93 -20.99 1.35 6.61
CA TYR A 93 -21.47 2.44 7.46
C TYR A 93 -22.99 2.37 7.70
N LYS A 94 -23.78 2.03 6.69
CA LYS A 94 -25.23 1.83 6.82
C LYS A 94 -25.64 0.59 7.61
N ALA A 95 -24.78 -0.43 7.72
CA ALA A 95 -25.01 -1.63 8.53
C ALA A 95 -24.60 -1.44 10.00
N GLU A 96 -23.71 -0.49 10.28
CA GLU A 96 -23.31 -0.07 11.62
C GLU A 96 -24.31 0.96 12.21
N TYR A 97 -24.86 1.86 11.38
CA TYR A 97 -25.88 2.85 11.76
C TYR A 97 -27.39 2.44 11.81
N PRO A 98 -27.87 1.20 11.57
CA PRO A 98 -29.31 0.89 11.59
C PRO A 98 -29.77 0.15 12.87
N ARG A 99 -29.00 0.16 13.98
CA ARG A 99 -29.39 -0.58 15.21
C ARG A 99 -29.77 0.25 16.44
N SER A 100 -29.69 1.58 16.42
CA SER A 100 -29.86 2.36 17.68
C SER A 100 -31.04 3.30 17.78
N TYR A 101 -31.92 3.46 16.79
CA TYR A 101 -33.12 4.28 16.99
C TYR A 101 -34.35 3.73 16.26
N GLY A 102 -35.29 3.18 17.03
CA GLY A 102 -36.63 2.89 16.53
C GLY A 102 -37.36 1.75 17.24
N LYS A 103 -37.77 1.98 18.49
CA LYS A 103 -39.09 1.63 19.08
C LYS A 103 -39.05 1.88 20.59
N LEU A 104 -39.30 3.12 20.99
CA LEU A 104 -40.04 3.37 22.22
C LEU A 104 -41.47 3.66 21.77
N SER A 105 -42.37 2.85 22.32
CA SER A 105 -43.83 2.91 22.20
C SER A 105 -44.40 4.28 22.54
#